data_AF-A0A5B9DRF3-F1
#
_entry.id   AF-A0A5B9DRF3-F1
#
_cell.length_a   1.000
_cell.length_b   1.000
_cell.length_c   1.000
_cell.angle_alpha   90.00
_cell.angle_beta   90.00
_cell.angle_gamma   90.00
#
_symmetry.space_group_name_H-M   'P 1'
#
loop_
_entity.id
_entity.type
_entity.pdbx_description
1 polymer ?
#
loop_
_entity_poly.entity_id
_entity_poly.type
_entity_poly.pdbx_seq_one_letter_code
_entity_poly.pdbx_strand_id
1 'polypeptide(L)' 'MATPTKLVVIIAFDKGEDGELIPAFEPREMQSESRAISEARQLAQRHVGVIAWSRDADPAMGDYGPPVELFRHGEVPDLD' A
#
# COMPACT_ATOMS: atom_id res chain seq x y z
N MET A 1 17.39 -21.00 6.58
CA MET A 1 16.46 -20.62 5.50
C MET A 1 16.07 -19.18 5.76
N ALA A 2 16.50 -18.23 4.93
CA ALA A 2 16.02 -16.86 5.05
C ALA A 2 14.58 -16.87 4.52
N THR A 3 13.62 -16.57 5.38
CA THR A 3 12.23 -16.36 4.94
C THR A 3 12.24 -15.14 4.01
N PRO A 4 11.68 -15.21 2.79
CA PRO A 4 11.56 -14.02 1.96
C PRO A 4 10.79 -12.96 2.74
N THR A 5 11.39 -11.77 2.91
CA THR A 5 10.76 -10.68 3.64
C THR A 5 9.82 -10.00 2.67
N LYS A 6 8.52 -10.20 2.81
CA LYS A 6 7.54 -9.47 2.01
C LYS A 6 7.29 -8.10 2.65
N LEU A 7 7.57 -7.04 1.90
CA LEU A 7 7.19 -5.69 2.26
C LEU A 7 5.72 -5.50 1.91
N VAL A 8 4.85 -5.21 2.89
CA VAL A 8 3.43 -4.95 2.65
C VAL A 8 3.12 -3.55 3.13
N VAL A 9 2.58 -2.69 2.29
CA VAL A 9 2.37 -1.27 2.60
C VAL A 9 0.94 -0.86 2.29
N ILE A 10 0.37 -0.02 3.15
CA ILE A 10 -0.89 0.68 2.92
C ILE A 10 -0.69 2.19 2.87
N ILE A 11 -1.38 2.84 1.95
CA ILE A 11 -1.41 4.30 1.80
C ILE A 11 -2.86 4.70 1.57
N ALA A 12 -3.35 5.68 2.33
CA ALA A 12 -4.62 6.34 2.06
C ALA A 12 -4.36 7.76 1.58
N PHE A 13 -5.27 8.28 0.77
CA PHE A 13 -5.22 9.59 0.17
C PHE A 13 -6.49 10.35 0.49
N ASP A 14 -6.30 11.59 0.91
CA ASP A 14 -7.35 12.59 1.08
C ASP A 14 -7.26 13.64 -0.02
N LYS A 15 -8.38 14.33 -0.24
CA LYS A 15 -8.43 15.44 -1.19
C LYS A 15 -7.98 16.71 -0.47
N GLY A 16 -6.86 17.27 -0.91
CA GLY A 16 -6.34 18.56 -0.45
C GLY A 16 -7.24 19.73 -0.86
N GLU A 17 -6.88 20.91 -0.39
CA GLU A 17 -7.66 22.14 -0.58
C GLU A 17 -7.84 22.52 -2.06
N ASP A 18 -6.84 22.23 -2.90
CA ASP A 18 -6.85 22.46 -4.35
C ASP A 18 -7.35 21.25 -5.17
N GLY A 19 -7.84 20.22 -4.49
CA GLY A 19 -8.32 18.99 -5.13
C GLY A 19 -7.24 17.97 -5.47
N GLU A 20 -5.98 18.22 -5.09
CA GLU A 20 -4.88 17.28 -5.23
C GLU A 20 -5.00 16.10 -4.26
N LEU A 21 -4.48 14.94 -4.66
CA LEU A 21 -4.44 13.76 -3.79
C LEU A 21 -3.21 13.84 -2.89
N ILE A 22 -3.44 14.04 -1.60
CA ILE A 22 -2.38 14.03 -0.58
C ILE A 22 -2.47 12.76 0.25
N PRO A 23 -1.34 12.15 0.66
CA PRO A 23 -1.37 11.06 1.62
C PRO A 23 -2.06 11.51 2.92
N ALA A 24 -3.09 10.78 3.33
CA ALA A 24 -3.82 11.04 4.57
C ALA A 24 -2.95 10.81 5.82
N PHE A 25 -1.95 9.92 5.71
CA PHE A 25 -0.97 9.60 6.73
C PHE A 25 0.29 8.98 6.10
N GLU A 26 1.37 8.86 6.88
CA GLU A 26 2.61 8.23 6.44
C GLU A 26 2.40 6.75 6.03
N PRO A 27 2.94 6.26 4.91
CA PRO A 27 2.79 4.87 4.47
C PRO A 27 3.05 3.87 5.60
N ARG A 28 2.10 2.98 5.87
CA ARG A 28 2.20 2.03 6.98
C ARG A 28 2.58 0.66 6.48
N GLU A 29 3.68 0.13 7.01
CA GLU A 29 4.06 -1.26 6.80
C GLU A 29 3.15 -2.19 7.61
N MET A 30 2.74 -3.29 6.98
CA MET A 30 1.82 -4.27 7.50
C MET A 30 2.51 -5.63 7.62
N GLN A 31 2.14 -6.39 8.65
CA GLN A 31 2.74 -7.70 8.91
C GLN A 31 2.33 -8.78 7.91
N SER A 32 1.23 -8.56 7.16
CA SER A 32 0.69 -9.53 6.20
C SER A 32 -0.26 -8.86 5.20
N GLU A 33 -0.40 -9.48 4.03
CA GLU A 33 -1.31 -9.04 2.96
C GLU A 33 -2.77 -8.98 3.43
N SER A 34 -3.24 -10.00 4.13
CA SER A 34 -4.62 -10.04 4.65
C SER A 34 -4.93 -8.89 5.62
N ARG A 35 -3.95 -8.53 6.47
CA ARG A 35 -4.05 -7.38 7.39
C ARG A 35 -4.13 -6.08 6.59
N ALA A 36 -3.26 -5.91 5.59
CA ALA A 36 -3.26 -4.73 4.73
C ALA A 36 -4.59 -4.54 4.00
N ILE A 37 -5.14 -5.61 3.40
CA ILE A 37 -6.43 -5.57 2.71
C ILE A 37 -7.57 -5.20 3.68
N SER A 38 -7.59 -5.80 4.88
CA SER A 38 -8.64 -5.51 5.88
C SER A 38 -8.62 -4.06 6.35
N GLU A 39 -7.43 -3.52 6.64
CA GLU A 39 -7.28 -2.11 7.01
C GLU A 39 -7.60 -1.17 5.84
N ALA A 40 -7.12 -1.48 4.63
CA ALA A 40 -7.39 -0.68 3.45
C ALA A 40 -8.89 -0.57 3.14
N ARG A 41 -9.66 -1.64 3.33
CA ARG A 41 -11.13 -1.62 3.20
C ARG A 41 -11.82 -0.74 4.24
N GLN A 42 -11.29 -0.64 5.46
CA GLN A 42 -11.82 0.28 6.47
C GLN A 42 -11.50 1.73 6.11
N LEU A 43 -10.28 1.99 5.65
CA LEU A 43 -9.83 3.32 5.21
C LEU A 43 -10.59 3.81 3.99
N ALA A 44 -10.96 2.91 3.08
CA ALA A 44 -11.74 3.22 1.87
C ALA A 44 -13.12 3.82 2.17
N GLN A 45 -13.63 3.66 3.41
CA GLN A 45 -14.89 4.27 3.83
C GLN A 45 -14.72 5.72 4.32
N ARG A 46 -13.47 6.17 4.52
CA ARG A 46 -13.14 7.45 5.17
C ARG A 46 -12.30 8.37 4.29
N HIS A 47 -11.57 7.82 3.32
CA HIS A 47 -10.61 8.52 2.48
C HIS A 47 -11.01 8.43 1.00
N VAL A 48 -10.61 9.42 0.19
CA VAL A 48 -10.98 9.48 -1.24
C VAL A 48 -10.23 8.46 -2.09
N GLY A 49 -9.08 7.98 -1.60
CA GLY A 49 -8.26 6.96 -2.24
C GLY A 49 -7.56 6.08 -1.23
N VAL A 50 -7.43 4.80 -1.51
CA VAL A 50 -6.62 3.87 -0.71
C VAL A 50 -5.98 2.82 -1.61
N ILE A 51 -4.69 2.55 -1.38
CA ILE A 51 -3.96 1.48 -2.04
C ILE A 51 -3.20 0.65 -1.00
N ALA A 52 -3.28 -0.67 -1.17
CA ALA A 52 -2.45 -1.64 -0.48
C ALA A 52 -1.68 -2.41 -1.54
N TRP A 53 -0.37 -2.52 -1.37
CA TRP A 53 0.50 -3.28 -2.25
C TRP A 53 1.49 -4.08 -1.42
N SER A 54 2.06 -5.11 -2.04
CA SER A 54 3.16 -5.86 -1.47
C SER A 54 4.30 -5.97 -2.45
N ARG A 55 5.51 -6.18 -1.95
CA ARG A 55 6.70 -6.40 -2.76
C ARG A 55 7.54 -7.46 -2.12
N ASP A 56 7.98 -8.41 -2.92
CA ASP A 56 8.94 -9.41 -2.46
C ASP A 56 10.31 -8.73 -2.32
N ALA A 57 10.86 -8.76 -1.11
CA ALA A 57 12.25 -8.40 -0.86
C ALA A 57 13.01 -9.69 -0.60
N ASP A 58 13.72 -10.17 -1.62
CA ASP A 58 14.59 -11.32 -1.49
C ASP A 58 16.02 -10.83 -1.15
N PRO A 59 16.45 -10.90 0.12
CA PRO A 59 17.78 -10.44 0.50
C PRO A 59 18.90 -11.31 -0.10
N ALA A 60 18.61 -12.51 -0.60
CA ALA A 60 19.58 -13.36 -1.26
C ALA A 60 19.71 -13.03 -2.75
N MET A 61 18.63 -12.56 -3.39
CA MET A 61 18.64 -12.14 -4.79
C MET A 61 19.12 -10.70 -4.98
N GLY A 62 19.07 -9.86 -3.93
CA GLY A 62 19.51 -8.47 -3.97
C GLY A 62 18.62 -7.55 -4.81
N ASP A 63 17.47 -8.07 -5.24
CA ASP A 63 16.53 -7.42 -6.12
C ASP A 63 15.16 -7.37 -5.44
N TYR A 64 14.46 -6.26 -5.60
CA TYR A 64 13.08 -6.13 -5.15
C TYR A 64 12.20 -6.50 -6.32
N GLY A 65 11.35 -7.51 -6.14
CA GLY A 65 10.37 -7.88 -7.16
C GLY A 65 9.43 -6.72 -7.51
N PRO A 66 8.64 -6.84 -8.59
CA PRO A 66 7.64 -5.82 -8.91
C PRO A 66 6.61 -5.69 -7.76
N PRO A 67 6.11 -4.48 -7.47
CA PRO A 67 5.02 -4.32 -6.52
C PRO A 67 3.77 -5.00 -7.05
N VAL A 68 3.12 -5.77 -6.18
CA VAL A 68 1.85 -6.45 -6.42
C VAL A 68 0.76 -5.67 -5.70
N GLU A 69 -0.18 -5.12 -6.46
CA GLU A 69 -1.37 -4.49 -5.90
C GLU A 69 -2.26 -5.54 -5.21
N LEU A 70 -2.51 -5.34 -3.92
CA LEU A 70 -3.39 -6.19 -3.11
C LEU A 70 -4.82 -5.64 -3.06
N PHE A 71 -4.95 -4.32 -3.04
CA PHE A 71 -6.22 -3.62 -2.96
C PHE A 71 -6.05 -2.19 -3.46
N ARG A 72 -6.99 -1.72 -4.28
CA ARG A 72 -7.08 -0.32 -4.74
C ARG A 72 -8.52 0.14 -4.68
N HIS A 73 -8.74 1.35 -4.17
CA HIS A 73 -10.05 1.96 -4.08
C HIS A 73 -9.97 3.47 -4.26
N GLY A 74 -10.92 4.04 -5.00
CA GLY A 74 -11.05 5.49 -5.18
C GLY A 74 -9.94 6.10 -6.04
N GLU A 75 -9.66 7.37 -5.79
CA GLU A 75 -8.65 8.15 -6.50
C GLU A 75 -7.27 7.89 -5.90
N VAL A 76 -6.47 7.04 -6.55
CA VAL A 76 -5.07 6.80 -6.15
C VAL A 76 -4.13 6.97 -7.35
N PRO A 77 -2.93 7.55 -7.15
CA PRO A 77 -1.90 7.61 -8.17
C PRO A 77 -1.44 6.20 -8.55
N ASP A 78 -0.94 6.04 -9.78
CA ASP A 78 -0.36 4.77 -10.22
C ASP A 78 0.97 4.50 -9.50
N LEU A 79 1.22 3.22 -9.22
CA LEU A 79 2.47 2.72 -8.68
C LEU A 79 3.44 2.53 -9.87
N ASP A 80 4.30 3.52 -10.12
CA ASP A 80 5.43 3.40 -11.08
C ASP A 80 6.65 2.74 -10.41
#